data_AF-A0A958K560-F1
#
_entry.id   AF-A0A958K560-F1
#
_cell.length_a   1.000
_cell.length_b   1.000
_cell.length_c   1.000
_cell.angle_alpha   90.00
_cell.angle_beta   90.00
_cell.angle_gamma   90.00
#
_symmetry.space_group_name_H-M   'P 1'
#
loop_
_entity.id
_entity.type
_entity.pdbx_description
1 polymer ?
#
loop_
_entity_poly.entity_id
_entity_poly.type
_entity_poly.pdbx_seq_one_letter_code
_entity_poly.pdbx_strand_id
1 'polypeptide(L)'
;ALVSMLEQLDTLVDNTILESNIPFTVIHGDFCASNILFDPKTRIVKLLDPRGSFGKQSIYGDPRYDLAKLMHSFCGNYDFITSDRFRLLWDQHSIEYTIWDSNYHQVVRSLFQSKLSQTYPEYLEATETIQALLFTSMIPLHADHFNRQLAMLATGIQLLAKQLVKREILHNKYIGVDV
;
A
#
# COMPACT_ATOMS: atom_id res chain seq x y z
N ALA A 1 14.13 16.66 -4.84
CA ALA A 1 13.40 15.38 -5.00
C ALA A 1 12.22 15.31 -4.03
N LEU A 2 12.46 15.17 -2.71
CA LEU A 2 11.36 14.99 -1.73
C LEU A 2 10.34 16.14 -1.68
N VAL A 3 10.82 17.40 -1.71
CA VAL A 3 9.94 18.59 -1.73
C VAL A 3 9.00 18.59 -2.93
N SER A 4 9.53 18.30 -4.12
CA SER A 4 8.74 18.18 -5.34
C SER A 4 7.74 17.02 -5.29
N MET A 5 8.07 15.91 -4.62
CA MET A 5 7.11 14.83 -4.39
C MET A 5 5.95 15.26 -3.48
N LEU A 6 6.22 16.06 -2.45
CA LEU A 6 5.19 16.57 -1.54
C LEU A 6 4.26 17.54 -2.26
N GLU A 7 4.78 18.41 -3.11
CA GLU A 7 3.98 19.34 -3.94
C GLU A 7 3.05 18.58 -4.92
N GLN A 8 3.47 17.41 -5.38
CA GLN A 8 2.67 16.57 -6.28
C GLN A 8 1.69 15.65 -5.54
N LEU A 9 1.79 15.52 -4.23
CA LEU A 9 1.01 14.56 -3.45
C LEU A 9 -0.49 14.89 -3.47
N ASP A 10 -0.85 16.15 -3.28
CA ASP A 10 -2.25 16.59 -3.30
C ASP A 10 -2.89 16.27 -4.66
N THR A 11 -2.21 16.67 -5.74
CA THR A 11 -2.63 16.34 -7.12
C THR A 11 -2.75 14.83 -7.34
N LEU A 12 -1.82 14.02 -6.81
CA LEU A 12 -1.90 12.57 -6.92
C LEU A 12 -3.13 12.03 -6.18
N VAL A 13 -3.38 12.48 -4.95
CA VAL A 13 -4.51 12.04 -4.12
C VAL A 13 -5.83 12.43 -4.76
N ASP A 14 -5.96 13.67 -5.22
CA ASP A 14 -7.18 14.16 -5.87
C ASP A 14 -7.52 13.30 -7.08
N ASN A 15 -6.57 13.14 -8.01
CA ASN A 15 -6.81 12.46 -9.27
C ASN A 15 -6.93 10.93 -9.16
N THR A 16 -6.42 10.30 -8.08
CA THR A 16 -6.46 8.83 -7.94
C THR A 16 -7.52 8.38 -6.96
N ILE A 17 -7.72 9.10 -5.86
CA ILE A 17 -8.59 8.69 -4.75
C ILE A 17 -9.87 9.51 -4.72
N LEU A 18 -9.81 10.84 -4.80
CA LEU A 18 -10.99 11.68 -4.54
C LEU A 18 -11.90 11.88 -5.76
N GLU A 19 -11.34 11.96 -6.96
CA GLU A 19 -12.12 12.12 -8.20
C GLU A 19 -12.85 10.85 -8.64
N SER A 20 -12.52 9.70 -8.05
CA SER A 20 -13.24 8.46 -8.33
C SER A 20 -14.63 8.46 -7.67
N ASN A 21 -15.68 8.30 -8.47
CA ASN A 21 -17.05 8.25 -7.96
C ASN A 21 -17.44 6.83 -7.51
N ILE A 22 -16.69 6.25 -6.57
CA ILE A 22 -16.92 4.90 -6.05
C ILE A 22 -17.78 5.00 -4.78
N PRO A 23 -18.93 4.28 -4.72
CA PRO A 23 -19.76 4.30 -3.52
C PRO A 23 -19.03 3.63 -2.35
N PHE A 24 -19.18 4.21 -1.16
CA PHE A 24 -18.67 3.58 0.06
C PHE A 24 -19.41 2.27 0.34
N THR A 25 -18.67 1.26 0.78
CA THR A 25 -19.19 -0.06 1.12
C THR A 25 -18.87 -0.38 2.57
N VAL A 26 -19.47 -1.45 3.10
CA VAL A 26 -18.97 -2.03 4.35
C VAL A 26 -17.52 -2.46 4.13
N ILE A 27 -16.64 -2.06 5.04
CA ILE A 27 -15.22 -2.44 5.03
C ILE A 27 -14.85 -3.09 6.36
N HIS A 28 -13.81 -3.92 6.34
CA HIS A 28 -13.17 -4.46 7.52
C HIS A 28 -12.38 -3.38 8.27
N GLY A 29 -11.72 -2.46 7.55
CA GLY A 29 -10.99 -1.33 8.13
C GLY A 29 -9.61 -1.67 8.74
N ASP A 30 -9.32 -2.95 8.93
CA ASP A 30 -7.97 -3.46 9.21
C ASP A 30 -7.67 -4.77 8.48
N PHE A 31 -7.91 -4.78 7.17
CA PHE A 31 -7.84 -6.00 6.36
C PHE A 31 -6.41 -6.37 5.94
N CYS A 32 -5.52 -6.62 6.91
CA CYS A 32 -4.15 -7.10 6.66
C CYS A 32 -4.04 -8.64 6.74
N ALA A 33 -2.94 -9.20 6.23
CA ALA A 33 -2.75 -10.65 6.20
C ALA A 33 -2.72 -11.28 7.61
N SER A 34 -2.21 -10.56 8.62
CA SER A 34 -2.22 -11.01 10.02
C SER A 34 -3.62 -11.19 10.60
N ASN A 35 -4.64 -10.55 9.99
CA ASN A 35 -6.03 -10.63 10.42
C ASN A 35 -6.84 -11.67 9.63
N ILE A 36 -6.18 -12.52 8.84
CA ILE A 36 -6.80 -13.60 8.06
C ILE A 36 -6.33 -14.95 8.59
N LEU A 37 -7.28 -15.73 9.11
CA LEU A 37 -7.06 -17.14 9.41
C LEU A 37 -7.55 -18.00 8.25
N PHE A 38 -6.71 -18.91 7.78
CA PHE A 38 -7.06 -19.88 6.76
C PHE A 38 -6.78 -21.29 7.26
N ASP A 39 -7.78 -22.17 7.19
CA ASP A 39 -7.64 -23.60 7.42
C ASP A 39 -7.50 -24.32 6.07
N PRO A 40 -6.32 -24.88 5.72
CA PRO A 40 -6.12 -25.58 4.46
C PRO A 40 -6.96 -26.84 4.30
N LYS A 41 -7.36 -27.50 5.40
CA LYS A 41 -8.14 -28.75 5.35
C LYS A 41 -9.60 -28.48 5.00
N THR A 42 -10.21 -27.52 5.69
CA THR A 42 -11.63 -27.17 5.51
C THR A 42 -11.85 -26.08 4.45
N ARG A 43 -10.77 -25.40 4.02
CA ARG A 43 -10.77 -24.21 3.16
C ARG A 43 -11.57 -23.03 3.74
N ILE A 44 -11.78 -23.03 5.05
CA ILE A 44 -12.47 -21.95 5.74
C ILE A 44 -11.50 -20.77 5.91
N VAL A 45 -11.98 -19.59 5.53
CA VAL A 45 -11.34 -18.30 5.83
C VAL A 45 -12.13 -17.63 6.96
N LYS A 46 -11.44 -17.17 8.01
CA LYS A 46 -12.01 -16.35 9.08
C LYS A 46 -11.26 -15.05 9.18
N LEU A 47 -11.99 -13.96 9.34
CA LEU A 47 -11.44 -12.62 9.51
C LEU A 47 -11.49 -12.23 10.99
N LEU A 48 -10.43 -11.59 11.46
CA LEU A 48 -10.27 -11.14 12.84
C LEU A 48 -10.20 -9.62 12.90
N ASP A 49 -10.61 -9.05 14.03
CA ASP A 49 -10.43 -7.63 14.35
C ASP A 49 -10.97 -6.64 13.28
N PRO A 50 -12.25 -6.75 12.86
CA PRO A 50 -12.87 -5.73 12.05
C PRO A 50 -13.00 -4.44 12.85
N ARG A 51 -12.61 -3.32 12.25
CA ARG A 51 -12.85 -2.00 12.86
C ARG A 51 -14.35 -1.74 12.88
N GLY A 52 -14.93 -1.71 14.07
CA GLY A 52 -16.34 -1.42 14.28
C GLY A 52 -16.79 0.00 13.89
N SER A 53 -15.83 0.89 13.57
CA SER A 53 -16.10 2.22 13.02
C SER A 53 -14.94 2.72 12.17
N PHE A 54 -15.27 3.22 10.98
CA PHE A 54 -14.44 4.01 10.10
C PHE A 54 -14.86 5.48 10.21
N GLY A 55 -13.90 6.37 10.49
CA GLY A 55 -14.17 7.80 10.67
C GLY A 55 -15.11 8.10 11.85
N LYS A 56 -16.05 9.04 11.65
CA LYS A 56 -16.95 9.56 12.70
C LYS A 56 -18.14 8.63 13.03
N GLN A 57 -17.90 7.32 13.17
CA GLN A 57 -18.88 6.29 13.61
C GLN A 57 -19.73 5.61 12.50
N SER A 58 -19.12 5.15 11.39
CA SER A 58 -19.80 4.31 10.39
C SER A 58 -18.96 3.10 10.00
N ILE A 59 -19.55 1.95 9.70
CA ILE A 59 -18.82 0.79 9.14
C ILE A 59 -18.54 0.92 7.63
N TYR A 60 -19.05 2.00 7.01
CA TYR A 60 -18.91 2.25 5.58
C TYR A 60 -17.66 3.08 5.31
N GLY A 61 -16.91 2.68 4.28
CA GLY A 61 -15.72 3.38 3.82
C GLY A 61 -15.39 3.02 2.38
N ASP A 62 -14.24 3.51 1.91
CA ASP A 62 -13.75 3.24 0.58
C ASP A 62 -13.30 1.76 0.45
N PRO A 63 -13.90 0.93 -0.43
CA PRO A 63 -13.50 -0.47 -0.58
C PRO A 63 -12.03 -0.65 -0.98
N ARG A 64 -11.44 0.35 -1.64
CA ARG A 64 -10.02 0.32 -2.05
C ARG A 64 -9.08 0.36 -0.86
N TYR A 65 -9.53 0.86 0.29
CA TYR A 65 -8.74 0.89 1.52
C TYR A 65 -8.44 -0.53 2.03
N ASP A 66 -9.43 -1.42 2.03
CA ASP A 66 -9.25 -2.82 2.42
C ASP A 66 -8.33 -3.57 1.45
N LEU A 67 -8.46 -3.32 0.14
CA LEU A 67 -7.55 -3.85 -0.88
C LEU A 67 -6.13 -3.33 -0.69
N ALA A 68 -5.98 -2.06 -0.32
CA ALA A 68 -4.68 -1.44 -0.05
C ALA A 68 -4.03 -2.02 1.21
N LYS A 69 -4.81 -2.38 2.25
CA LYS A 69 -4.31 -3.07 3.44
C LYS A 69 -3.82 -4.50 3.17
N LEU A 70 -4.47 -5.22 2.25
CA LEU A 70 -3.95 -6.49 1.75
C LEU A 70 -2.69 -6.28 0.91
N MET A 71 -2.69 -5.29 0.02
CA MET A 71 -1.54 -4.94 -0.80
C MET A 71 -0.33 -4.53 0.07
N HIS A 72 -0.57 -3.80 1.16
CA HIS A 72 0.40 -3.42 2.16
C HIS A 72 1.11 -4.65 2.76
N SER A 73 0.37 -5.72 2.99
CA SER A 73 0.88 -7.00 3.49
C SER A 73 1.64 -7.76 2.39
N PHE A 74 0.94 -8.13 1.29
CA PHE A 74 1.48 -9.04 0.27
C PHE A 74 2.48 -8.41 -0.70
N CYS A 75 2.30 -7.13 -1.03
CA CYS A 75 3.15 -6.43 -1.98
C CYS A 75 4.14 -5.50 -1.30
N GLY A 76 3.70 -4.83 -0.24
CA GLY A 76 4.51 -3.87 0.53
C GLY A 76 5.45 -4.51 1.53
N ASN A 77 5.27 -5.80 1.85
CA ASN A 77 6.05 -6.52 2.85
C ASN A 77 5.94 -5.93 4.27
N TYR A 78 4.82 -5.27 4.59
CA TYR A 78 4.60 -4.67 5.90
C TYR A 78 4.81 -5.67 7.05
N ASP A 79 4.33 -6.90 6.89
CA ASP A 79 4.47 -7.96 7.90
C ASP A 79 5.93 -8.33 8.17
N PHE A 80 6.81 -8.20 7.17
CA PHE A 80 8.25 -8.41 7.34
C PHE A 80 8.89 -7.26 8.10
N ILE A 81 8.50 -6.02 7.80
CA ILE A 81 9.02 -4.85 8.49
C ILE A 81 8.63 -4.87 9.97
N THR A 82 7.36 -5.15 10.26
CA THR A 82 6.85 -5.24 11.64
C THR A 82 7.37 -6.43 12.42
N SER A 83 7.86 -7.48 11.73
CA SER A 83 8.49 -8.65 12.34
C SER A 83 10.02 -8.61 12.31
N ASP A 84 10.62 -7.44 12.05
CA ASP A 84 12.09 -7.23 11.96
C ASP A 84 12.81 -8.17 10.97
N ARG A 85 12.12 -8.62 9.92
CA ARG A 85 12.68 -9.47 8.85
C ARG A 85 13.21 -8.66 7.69
N PHE A 86 14.11 -7.73 8.00
CA PHE A 86 14.78 -6.88 7.02
C PHE A 86 16.18 -6.48 7.50
N ARG A 87 17.03 -6.14 6.54
CA ARG A 87 18.28 -5.43 6.78
C ARG A 87 18.08 -3.96 6.45
N LEU A 88 18.67 -3.07 7.24
CA LEU A 88 18.68 -1.63 7.02
C LEU A 88 20.10 -1.09 7.16
N LEU A 89 20.53 -0.28 6.20
CA LEU A 89 21.74 0.54 6.24
C LEU A 89 21.32 1.96 5.89
N TRP A 90 21.73 2.95 6.67
CA TRP A 90 21.35 4.33 6.42
C TRP A 90 22.45 5.30 6.86
N ASP A 91 22.52 6.41 6.16
CA ASP A 91 23.36 7.57 6.50
C ASP A 91 22.61 8.88 6.24
N GLN A 92 23.33 10.00 6.14
CA GLN A 92 22.73 11.32 5.91
C GLN A 92 22.17 11.51 4.49
N HIS A 93 22.50 10.62 3.56
CA HIS A 93 22.21 10.73 2.14
C HIS A 93 21.32 9.60 1.61
N SER A 94 21.40 8.40 2.19
CA SER A 94 20.66 7.23 1.70
C SER A 94 20.05 6.38 2.82
N ILE A 95 18.97 5.68 2.45
CA ILE A 95 18.38 4.58 3.20
C ILE A 95 18.33 3.38 2.26
N GLU A 96 19.08 2.34 2.59
CA GLU A 96 19.08 1.06 1.89
C GLU A 96 18.44 0.01 2.78
N TYR A 97 17.45 -0.69 2.23
CA TYR A 97 16.80 -1.79 2.95
C TYR A 97 16.63 -3.01 2.06
N THR A 98 16.65 -4.18 2.69
CA THR A 98 16.42 -5.46 2.01
C THR A 98 15.48 -6.29 2.85
N ILE A 99 14.35 -6.68 2.26
CA ILE A 99 13.40 -7.60 2.89
C ILE A 99 13.90 -9.03 2.72
N TRP A 100 13.84 -9.83 3.79
CA TRP A 100 14.16 -11.26 3.72
C TRP A 100 12.93 -12.06 3.29
N ASP A 101 12.45 -11.81 2.07
CA ASP A 101 11.37 -12.58 1.46
C ASP A 101 11.91 -13.85 0.76
N SER A 102 11.02 -14.59 0.11
CA SER A 102 11.38 -15.80 -0.62
C SER A 102 10.66 -15.83 -1.96
N ASN A 103 11.08 -16.74 -2.86
CA ASN A 103 10.42 -16.94 -4.16
C ASN A 103 8.91 -17.18 -4.00
N TYR A 104 8.48 -17.84 -2.93
CA TYR A 104 7.06 -18.05 -2.64
C TYR A 104 6.32 -16.71 -2.41
N HIS A 105 6.92 -15.79 -1.66
CA HIS A 105 6.34 -14.46 -1.44
C HIS A 105 6.27 -13.64 -2.73
N GLN A 106 7.25 -13.78 -3.63
CA GLN A 106 7.21 -13.14 -4.95
C GLN A 106 6.07 -13.69 -5.83
N VAL A 107 5.82 -15.01 -5.77
CA VAL A 107 4.68 -15.63 -6.44
C VAL A 107 3.36 -15.12 -5.87
N VAL A 108 3.22 -15.05 -4.54
CA VAL A 108 2.02 -14.51 -3.87
C VAL A 108 1.78 -13.06 -4.27
N ARG A 109 2.82 -12.23 -4.28
CA ARG A 109 2.76 -10.82 -4.73
C ARG A 109 2.23 -10.72 -6.17
N SER A 110 2.83 -11.48 -7.08
CA SER A 110 2.45 -11.50 -8.49
C SER A 110 1.01 -11.98 -8.68
N LEU A 111 0.60 -13.01 -7.95
CA LEU A 111 -0.77 -13.53 -7.97
C LEU A 111 -1.77 -12.50 -7.47
N PHE A 112 -1.50 -11.84 -6.35
CA PHE A 112 -2.36 -10.80 -5.79
C PHE A 112 -2.52 -9.63 -6.75
N GLN A 113 -1.41 -9.10 -7.28
CA GLN A 113 -1.43 -7.99 -8.24
C GLN A 113 -2.19 -8.37 -9.50
N SER A 114 -1.96 -9.57 -10.04
CA SER A 114 -2.69 -10.07 -11.21
C SER A 114 -4.18 -10.23 -10.95
N LYS A 115 -4.58 -10.69 -9.76
CA LYS A 115 -6.00 -10.85 -9.41
C LYS A 115 -6.67 -9.51 -9.19
N LEU A 116 -6.01 -8.57 -8.53
CA LEU A 116 -6.54 -7.23 -8.35
C LEU A 116 -6.74 -6.54 -9.70
N SER A 117 -5.74 -6.56 -10.58
CA SER A 117 -5.82 -5.89 -11.89
C SER A 117 -6.86 -6.51 -12.82
N GLN A 118 -7.07 -7.82 -12.76
CA GLN A 118 -8.11 -8.51 -13.54
C GLN A 118 -9.51 -8.28 -13.01
N THR A 119 -9.67 -8.18 -11.69
CA THR A 119 -10.99 -8.13 -11.03
C THR A 119 -11.49 -6.70 -10.87
N TYR A 120 -10.59 -5.78 -10.52
CA TYR A 120 -10.89 -4.37 -10.26
C TYR A 120 -9.83 -3.47 -10.93
N PRO A 121 -9.69 -3.50 -12.26
CA PRO A 121 -8.70 -2.69 -12.97
C PRO A 121 -8.81 -1.19 -12.63
N GLU A 122 -10.02 -0.69 -12.43
CA GLU A 122 -10.33 0.69 -12.07
C GLU A 122 -9.91 1.06 -10.63
N TYR A 123 -9.70 0.08 -9.75
CA TYR A 123 -9.26 0.32 -8.38
C TYR A 123 -7.75 0.32 -8.24
N LEU A 124 -7.01 -0.18 -9.24
CA LEU A 124 -5.60 -0.48 -9.11
C LEU A 124 -4.77 0.74 -8.72
N GLU A 125 -4.88 1.84 -9.47
CA GLU A 125 -4.07 3.04 -9.23
C GLU A 125 -4.34 3.66 -7.86
N ALA A 126 -5.61 3.76 -7.48
CA ALA A 126 -6.01 4.23 -6.17
C ALA A 126 -5.54 3.31 -5.04
N THR A 127 -5.62 1.98 -5.23
CA THR A 127 -5.15 0.98 -4.25
C THR A 127 -3.64 1.10 -4.03
N GLU A 128 -2.86 1.23 -5.11
CA GLU A 128 -1.40 1.44 -5.03
C GLU A 128 -1.06 2.77 -4.34
N THR A 129 -1.83 3.82 -4.59
CA THR A 129 -1.64 5.14 -3.94
C THR A 129 -1.97 5.09 -2.46
N ILE A 130 -3.12 4.50 -2.08
CA ILE A 130 -3.50 4.30 -0.67
C ILE A 130 -2.46 3.43 0.05
N GLN A 131 -1.91 2.39 -0.60
CA GLN A 131 -0.84 1.58 -0.03
C GLN A 131 0.40 2.43 0.31
N ALA A 132 0.81 3.33 -0.59
CA ALA A 132 1.93 4.22 -0.36
C ALA A 132 1.67 5.18 0.82
N LEU A 133 0.45 5.73 0.89
CA LEU A 133 0.00 6.58 1.99
C LEU A 133 -0.10 5.83 3.34
N LEU A 134 -0.45 4.55 3.33
CA LEU A 134 -0.45 3.72 4.54
C LEU A 134 0.95 3.63 5.13
N PHE A 135 1.98 3.39 4.31
CA PHE A 135 3.36 3.36 4.79
C PHE A 135 3.81 4.69 5.40
N THR A 136 3.47 5.82 4.77
CA THR A 136 3.90 7.13 5.27
C THR A 136 3.13 7.55 6.53
N SER A 137 1.82 7.29 6.58
CA SER A 137 0.96 7.67 7.71
C SER A 137 1.14 6.79 8.95
N MET A 138 1.63 5.56 8.79
CA MET A 138 1.85 4.65 9.92
C MET A 138 3.17 4.88 10.67
N ILE A 139 4.11 5.65 10.12
CA ILE A 139 5.43 5.90 10.76
C ILE A 139 5.31 6.34 12.24
N PRO A 140 4.44 7.29 12.62
CA PRO A 140 4.32 7.71 14.01
C PRO A 140 3.81 6.61 14.95
N LEU A 141 3.09 5.60 14.44
CA LEU A 141 2.57 4.48 15.23
C LEU A 141 3.65 3.46 15.61
N HIS A 142 4.85 3.58 15.03
CA HIS A 142 6.01 2.73 15.31
C HIS A 142 7.14 3.53 15.99
N ALA A 143 6.79 4.53 16.82
CA ALA A 143 7.74 5.42 17.48
C ALA A 143 8.80 4.70 18.32
N ASP A 144 8.49 3.52 18.84
CA ASP A 144 9.42 2.71 19.64
C ASP A 144 10.46 1.95 18.79
N HIS A 145 10.33 1.96 17.46
CA HIS A 145 11.15 1.17 16.54
C HIS A 145 11.68 2.01 15.36
N PHE A 146 12.73 2.80 15.61
CA PHE A 146 13.33 3.70 14.62
C PHE A 146 13.70 3.03 13.28
N ASN A 147 14.30 1.82 13.32
CA ASN A 147 14.63 1.11 12.08
C ASN A 147 13.38 0.73 11.26
N ARG A 148 12.27 0.39 11.92
CA ARG A 148 11.00 0.13 11.23
C ARG A 148 10.46 1.41 10.62
N GLN A 149 10.54 2.54 11.33
CA GLN A 149 10.15 3.84 10.80
C GLN A 149 10.91 4.20 9.52
N LEU A 150 12.24 4.00 9.51
CA LEU A 150 13.07 4.24 8.32
C LEU A 150 12.72 3.28 7.17
N ALA A 151 12.51 2.00 7.45
CA ALA A 151 12.07 1.04 6.43
C ALA A 151 10.70 1.43 5.84
N MET A 152 9.73 1.80 6.68
CA MET A 152 8.41 2.27 6.24
C MET A 152 8.50 3.57 5.44
N LEU A 153 9.36 4.51 5.84
CA LEU A 153 9.61 5.74 5.10
C LEU A 153 10.19 5.45 3.71
N ALA A 154 11.23 4.61 3.65
CA ALA A 154 11.86 4.22 2.39
C ALA A 154 10.87 3.52 1.46
N THR A 155 10.09 2.57 1.98
CA THR A 155 9.05 1.88 1.20
C THR A 155 7.96 2.84 0.73
N GLY A 156 7.46 3.71 1.60
CA GLY A 156 6.43 4.70 1.25
C GLY A 156 6.88 5.66 0.16
N ILE A 157 8.09 6.22 0.28
CA ILE A 157 8.68 7.12 -0.75
C ILE A 157 8.86 6.37 -2.07
N GLN A 158 9.38 5.13 -2.04
CA GLN A 158 9.57 4.32 -3.24
C GLN A 158 8.25 4.05 -3.98
N LEU A 159 7.18 3.74 -3.24
CA LEU A 159 5.85 3.52 -3.81
C LEU A 159 5.24 4.81 -4.37
N LEU A 160 5.35 5.93 -3.66
CA LEU A 160 4.90 7.24 -4.15
C LEU A 160 5.63 7.65 -5.42
N ALA A 161 6.96 7.54 -5.45
CA ALA A 161 7.76 7.86 -6.62
C ALA A 161 7.36 7.00 -7.83
N LYS A 162 7.09 5.70 -7.62
CA LYS A 162 6.59 4.82 -8.68
C LYS A 162 5.26 5.30 -9.26
N GLN A 163 4.33 5.80 -8.44
CA GLN A 163 3.06 6.33 -8.93
C GLN A 163 3.22 7.63 -9.72
N LEU A 164 4.07 8.54 -9.24
CA LEU A 164 4.36 9.79 -9.95
C LEU A 164 4.99 9.54 -11.32
N VAL A 165 6.01 8.66 -11.40
CA VAL A 165 6.65 8.29 -12.67
C VAL A 165 5.66 7.61 -13.62
N LYS A 166 4.82 6.70 -13.13
CA LYS A 166 3.79 6.04 -13.93
C LYS A 166 2.84 7.06 -14.57
N ARG A 167 2.44 8.09 -13.81
CA ARG A 167 1.58 9.17 -14.32
C ARG A 167 2.28 10.09 -15.30
N GLU A 168 3.53 10.44 -15.07
CA GLU A 168 4.33 11.23 -16.02
C GLU A 168 4.44 10.52 -17.37
N ILE A 169 4.73 9.21 -17.36
CA ILE A 169 4.78 8.38 -18.58
C ILE A 169 3.41 8.34 -19.28
N LEU A 170 2.31 8.17 -18.52
CA LEU A 170 0.97 8.19 -19.10
C LEU A 170 0.66 9.56 -19.71
N HIS A 171 0.94 10.65 -19.00
CA HIS A 171 0.72 12.01 -19.47
C HIS A 171 1.47 12.27 -20.78
N ASN A 172 2.78 11.98 -20.82
CA ASN A 172 3.62 12.15 -22.01
C ASN A 172 3.09 11.35 -23.20
N LYS A 173 2.62 10.12 -22.97
CA LYS A 173 1.95 9.31 -23.99
C LYS A 173 0.64 9.95 -24.50
N TYR A 174 -0.15 10.58 -23.62
CA TYR A 174 -1.39 11.25 -24.02
C TYR A 174 -1.15 12.52 -24.84
N ILE A 175 -0.08 13.28 -24.55
CA ILE A 175 0.26 14.52 -25.27
C ILE A 175 1.19 14.28 -26.48
N GLY A 176 1.52 13.02 -26.79
CA GLY A 176 2.34 12.66 -27.96
C GLY A 176 3.81 13.04 -27.83
N VAL A 177 4.32 13.15 -26.61
CA VAL A 177 5.74 13.39 -26.33
C VAL A 177 6.39 12.02 -26.07
N ASP A 178 7.27 11.59 -26.98
CA ASP A 178 8.07 10.38 -26.76
C ASP A 178 9.07 10.62 -25.62
N VAL A 179 9.12 9.69 -24.65
CA VAL A 179 10.03 9.66 -23.49
C VAL A 179 11.30 8.90 -23.84
#